data_AF-A0A1G0YLF9-F1
#
_entry.id   AF-A0A1G0YLF9-F1
#
_cell.length_a   1.000
_cell.length_b   1.000
_cell.length_c   1.000
_cell.angle_alpha   90.00
_cell.angle_beta   90.00
_cell.angle_gamma   90.00
#
_symmetry.space_group_name_H-M   'P 1'
#
loop_
_entity.id
_entity.type
_entity.pdbx_description
1 polymer ?
#
loop_
_entity_poly.entity_id
_entity_poly.type
_entity_poly.pdbx_seq_one_letter_code
_entity_poly.pdbx_strand_id
1 'polypeptide(L)'
;MLTHRIFQQNLLSCLTLMPFGLARLKVTLDEVKAARQNSSLKQGLAWLVKSKTVIGNDWICRELEMGSRTNLSRAARIYRAPKDRDRKRIKRILQLCADSPAVTV
;
A
#
# COMPACT_ATOMS: atom_id res chain seq x y z
N MET A 1 -1.96 -27.75 -8.00
CA MET A 1 -2.18 -26.70 -9.02
C MET A 1 -3.04 -25.50 -8.55
N LEU A 2 -3.26 -25.31 -7.23
CA LEU A 2 -4.01 -24.14 -6.71
C LEU A 2 -3.13 -22.90 -6.44
N THR A 3 -1.82 -23.09 -6.29
CA THR A 3 -0.87 -22.03 -5.92
C THR A 3 -0.62 -21.01 -7.03
N HIS A 4 -0.66 -21.43 -8.30
CA HIS A 4 -0.35 -20.56 -9.43
C HIS A 4 -1.48 -19.55 -9.75
N ARG A 5 -2.75 -19.99 -9.68
CA ARG A 5 -3.91 -19.09 -9.87
C ARG A 5 -4.04 -18.07 -8.76
N ILE A 6 -3.80 -18.48 -7.50
CA ILE A 6 -3.80 -17.57 -6.36
C ILE A 6 -2.71 -16.51 -6.57
N PHE A 7 -1.49 -16.90 -6.95
CA PHE A 7 -0.41 -15.93 -7.17
C PHE A 7 -0.72 -14.92 -8.30
N GLN A 8 -1.27 -15.38 -9.43
CA GLN A 8 -1.63 -14.49 -10.55
C GLN A 8 -2.79 -13.53 -10.23
N GLN A 9 -3.84 -13.99 -9.55
CA GLN A 9 -4.96 -13.14 -9.13
C GLN A 9 -4.49 -12.04 -8.15
N ASN A 10 -3.56 -12.37 -7.26
CA ASN A 10 -3.04 -11.45 -6.24
C ASN A 10 -2.09 -10.39 -6.80
N LEU A 11 -1.33 -10.74 -7.84
CA LEU A 11 -0.49 -9.77 -8.54
C LEU A 11 -1.37 -8.72 -9.25
N LEU A 12 -2.45 -9.16 -9.90
CA LEU A 12 -3.43 -8.27 -10.55
C LEU A 12 -4.10 -7.31 -9.56
N SER A 13 -4.46 -7.78 -8.36
CA SER A 13 -5.02 -6.92 -7.31
C SER A 13 -4.03 -5.83 -6.86
N CYS A 14 -2.73 -6.13 -6.81
CA CYS A 14 -1.73 -5.10 -6.47
C CYS A 14 -1.47 -4.13 -7.62
N LEU A 15 -1.45 -4.64 -8.86
CA LEU A 15 -1.25 -3.84 -10.07
C LEU A 15 -2.35 -2.80 -10.26
N THR A 16 -3.54 -3.00 -9.69
CA THR A 16 -4.61 -1.98 -9.68
C THR A 16 -4.58 -1.14 -8.40
N LEU A 17 -4.47 -1.77 -7.22
CA LEU A 17 -4.60 -1.09 -5.92
C LEU A 17 -3.52 -0.01 -5.69
N MET A 18 -2.28 -0.26 -6.12
CA MET A 18 -1.18 0.68 -5.91
C MET A 18 -1.35 1.95 -6.77
N PRO A 19 -1.58 1.88 -8.09
CA PRO A 19 -1.93 3.05 -8.89
C PRO A 19 -3.16 3.82 -8.38
N PHE A 20 -4.21 3.13 -7.94
CA PHE A 20 -5.39 3.80 -7.37
C PHE A 20 -5.05 4.56 -6.08
N GLY A 21 -4.28 3.94 -5.18
CA GLY A 21 -3.81 4.59 -3.96
C GLY A 21 -2.96 5.83 -4.24
N LEU A 22 -2.04 5.74 -5.19
CA LEU A 22 -1.21 6.85 -5.66
C LEU A 22 -2.07 8.01 -6.21
N ALA A 23 -3.00 7.70 -7.11
CA ALA A 23 -3.89 8.69 -7.71
C ALA A 23 -4.75 9.43 -6.67
N ARG A 24 -5.32 8.70 -5.70
CA ARG A 24 -6.15 9.28 -4.64
C ARG A 24 -5.35 10.12 -3.64
N LEU A 25 -4.09 9.75 -3.42
CA LEU A 25 -3.15 10.55 -2.63
C LEU A 25 -2.54 11.71 -3.43
N LYS A 26 -2.78 11.78 -4.74
CA LYS A 26 -2.22 12.78 -5.67
C LYS A 26 -0.70 12.82 -5.63
N VAL A 27 -0.08 11.65 -5.61
CA VAL A 27 1.38 11.48 -5.63
C VAL A 27 1.77 10.40 -6.62
N THR A 28 2.98 10.52 -7.15
CA THR A 28 3.63 9.54 -8.01
C THR A 28 4.34 8.47 -7.19
N LEU A 29 4.66 7.34 -7.83
CA LEU A 29 5.44 6.28 -7.17
C LEU A 29 6.84 6.77 -6.81
N ASP A 30 7.46 7.61 -7.65
CA ASP A 30 8.83 8.11 -7.44
C ASP A 30 8.90 9.09 -6.26
N GLU A 31 7.90 9.98 -6.11
CA GLU A 31 7.78 10.83 -4.93
C GLU A 31 7.63 10.02 -3.65
N VAL A 32 6.87 8.92 -3.72
CA VAL A 32 6.72 7.99 -2.60
C VAL A 32 8.05 7.30 -2.31
N LYS A 33 8.75 6.78 -3.31
CA LYS A 33 10.06 6.12 -3.15
C LYS A 33 11.11 7.07 -2.56
N ALA A 34 11.17 8.30 -3.05
CA ALA A 34 12.08 9.34 -2.54
C ALA A 34 11.73 9.80 -1.11
N ALA A 35 10.50 9.59 -0.64
CA ALA A 35 10.10 9.99 0.70
C ALA A 35 10.84 9.21 1.79
N ARG A 36 11.03 9.85 2.96
CA ARG A 36 11.59 9.19 4.14
C ARG A 36 10.80 7.94 4.53
N GLN A 37 11.48 6.97 5.14
CA GLN A 37 10.87 5.70 5.57
C GLN A 37 9.72 5.85 6.57
N ASN A 38 9.69 6.96 7.31
CA ASN A 38 8.65 7.32 8.25
C ASN A 38 7.54 8.21 7.66
N SER A 39 7.62 8.54 6.36
CA SER A 39 6.59 9.30 5.66
C SER A 39 5.24 8.60 5.79
N SER A 40 4.22 9.37 6.16
CA SER A 40 2.85 8.87 6.28
C SER A 40 2.36 8.29 4.95
N LEU A 41 2.61 8.95 3.83
CA LEU A 41 2.22 8.48 2.49
C LEU A 41 2.81 7.11 2.16
N LYS A 42 4.14 6.97 2.29
CA LYS A 42 4.86 5.70 2.03
C LYS A 42 4.35 4.58 2.93
N GLN A 43 4.19 4.87 4.22
CA GLN A 43 3.70 3.88 5.18
C GLN A 43 2.23 3.51 4.97
N GLY A 44 1.41 4.44 4.49
CA GLY A 44 0.01 4.20 4.13
C GLY A 44 -0.14 3.27 2.94
N LEU A 45 0.63 3.50 1.87
CA LEU A 45 0.65 2.61 0.70
C LEU A 45 1.16 1.21 1.05
N ALA A 46 2.22 1.13 1.86
CA ALA A 46 2.73 -0.14 2.37
C ALA A 46 1.67 -0.92 3.16
N TRP A 47 0.89 -0.22 4.00
CA TRP A 47 -0.23 -0.81 4.73
C TRP A 47 -1.37 -1.24 3.81
N LEU A 48 -1.75 -0.41 2.83
CA LEU A 48 -2.82 -0.70 1.88
C LEU A 48 -2.54 -2.02 1.13
N VAL A 49 -1.37 -2.13 0.50
CA VAL A 49 -0.99 -3.34 -0.25
C VAL A 49 -0.94 -4.55 0.67
N LYS A 50 -0.31 -4.43 1.85
CA LYS A 50 -0.21 -5.52 2.82
C LYS A 50 -1.54 -5.97 3.41
N SER A 51 -2.52 -5.07 3.52
CA SER A 51 -3.83 -5.37 4.13
C SER A 51 -4.85 -5.92 3.14
N LYS A 52 -4.63 -5.72 1.84
CA LYS A 52 -5.59 -6.09 0.78
C LYS A 52 -5.03 -7.10 -0.22
N THR A 53 -3.75 -7.47 -0.11
CA THR A 53 -3.11 -8.48 -0.95
C THR A 53 -2.28 -9.44 -0.11
N VAL A 54 -2.01 -10.64 -0.63
CA VAL A 54 -1.10 -11.61 0.00
C VAL A 54 0.34 -11.51 -0.53
N ILE A 55 0.67 -10.40 -1.21
CA ILE A 55 2.00 -10.21 -1.79
C ILE A 55 3.07 -10.25 -0.69
N GLY A 56 4.18 -10.90 -1.01
CA GLY A 56 5.31 -11.05 -0.10
C GLY A 56 5.86 -9.71 0.37
N ASN A 57 6.24 -9.67 1.65
CA ASN A 57 6.83 -8.47 2.27
C ASN A 57 8.05 -7.94 1.49
N ASP A 58 8.84 -8.81 0.87
CA ASP A 58 10.02 -8.42 0.09
C ASP A 58 9.67 -7.59 -1.13
N TRP A 59 8.62 -8.01 -1.85
CA TRP A 59 8.16 -7.28 -3.02
C TRP A 59 7.69 -5.89 -2.61
N ILE A 60 6.91 -5.77 -1.53
CA ILE A 60 6.44 -4.46 -1.03
C ILE A 60 7.61 -3.59 -0.59
N CYS A 61 8.61 -4.18 0.08
CA CYS A 61 9.79 -3.44 0.54
C CYS A 61 10.63 -2.94 -0.63
N ARG A 62 10.77 -3.73 -1.70
CA ARG A 62 11.47 -3.34 -2.92
C ARG A 62 10.69 -2.27 -3.68
N GLU A 63 9.39 -2.48 -3.88
CA GLU A 63 8.56 -1.59 -4.70
C GLU A 63 8.39 -0.19 -4.10
N LEU A 64 8.30 -0.10 -2.76
CA LEU A 64 8.14 1.18 -2.06
C LEU A 64 9.46 1.71 -1.46
N GLU A 65 10.57 1.04 -1.75
CA GLU A 65 11.90 1.34 -1.19
C GLU A 65 11.85 1.54 0.34
N MET A 66 11.30 0.55 1.05
CA MET A 66 11.14 0.59 2.51
C MET A 66 12.42 0.28 3.29
N GLY A 67 13.46 -0.18 2.58
CA GLY A 67 14.73 -0.66 3.12
C GLY A 67 14.62 -2.05 3.79
N SER A 68 13.81 -2.20 4.82
CA SER A 68 13.69 -3.46 5.58
C SER A 68 12.25 -3.88 5.88
N ARG A 69 12.06 -5.19 6.06
CA ARG A 69 10.78 -5.77 6.51
C ARG A 69 10.31 -5.20 7.84
N THR A 70 11.23 -4.78 8.71
CA THR A 70 10.91 -4.13 9.99
C THR A 70 10.19 -2.80 9.78
N ASN A 71 10.60 -1.99 8.79
CA ASN A 71 9.91 -0.75 8.45
C ASN A 71 8.51 -1.00 7.91
N LEU A 72 8.33 -2.02 7.06
CA LEU A 72 7.01 -2.45 6.59
C LEU A 72 6.10 -2.91 7.74
N SER A 73 6.60 -3.75 8.64
CA SER A 73 5.84 -4.20 9.81
C SER A 73 5.46 -3.04 10.73
N ARG A 74 6.37 -2.10 10.95
CA ARG A 74 6.11 -0.88 11.71
C ARG A 74 5.06 0.00 11.03
N ALA A 75 5.18 0.23 9.72
CA ALA A 75 4.22 0.98 8.92
C ALA A 75 2.81 0.39 9.04
N ALA A 76 2.68 -0.92 8.81
CA ALA A 76 1.41 -1.62 8.91
C ALA A 76 0.80 -1.54 10.31
N ARG A 77 1.62 -1.69 11.37
CA ARG A 77 1.16 -1.56 12.75
C ARG A 77 0.62 -0.16 13.05
N ILE A 78 1.34 0.89 12.66
CA ILE A 78 0.92 2.27 12.92
C ILE A 78 -0.38 2.59 12.16
N TYR A 79 -0.55 2.10 10.93
CA TYR A 79 -1.76 2.32 10.14
C TYR A 79 -2.97 1.47 10.54
N ARG A 80 -2.78 0.36 11.28
CA ARG A 80 -3.90 -0.34 11.91
C ARG A 80 -4.63 0.56 12.91
N ALA A 81 -3.89 1.29 13.74
CA ALA A 81 -4.43 2.21 14.74
C ALA A 81 -3.67 3.56 14.74
N PRO A 82 -3.89 4.43 13.73
CA PRO A 82 -3.16 5.68 13.61
C PRO A 82 -3.56 6.65 14.73
N LYS A 83 -2.57 7.27 15.37
CA LYS A 83 -2.79 8.24 16.45
C LYS A 83 -2.90 9.67 15.91
N ASP A 84 -2.06 10.04 14.95
CA ASP A 84 -2.03 11.38 14.35
C ASP A 84 -3.12 11.59 13.27
N ARG A 85 -3.44 12.87 13.02
CA ARG A 85 -4.51 13.27 12.11
C ARG A 85 -4.20 12.93 10.65
N ASP A 86 -2.94 13.06 10.23
CA ASP A 86 -2.54 12.84 8.84
C ASP A 86 -2.69 11.38 8.44
N ARG A 87 -2.20 10.45 9.27
CA ARG A 87 -2.37 9.02 9.02
C ARG A 87 -3.83 8.60 9.07
N LYS A 88 -4.64 9.18 9.96
CA LYS A 88 -6.10 8.95 9.97
C LYS A 88 -6.73 9.38 8.65
N ARG A 89 -6.40 10.56 8.15
CA ARG A 89 -6.90 11.09 6.87
C ARG A 89 -6.47 10.18 5.71
N ILE A 90 -5.18 9.87 5.60
CA ILE A 90 -4.62 9.01 4.55
C ILE A 90 -5.28 7.62 4.60
N LYS A 91 -5.41 7.02 5.80
CA LYS A 91 -6.05 5.71 5.96
C LYS A 91 -7.47 5.72 5.40
N ARG A 92 -8.29 6.73 5.72
CA ARG A 92 -9.66 6.83 5.17
C ARG A 92 -9.67 6.91 3.65
N ILE A 93 -8.79 7.75 3.07
CA ILE A 93 -8.66 7.88 1.60
C ILE A 93 -8.33 6.50 0.99
N LEU A 94 -7.36 5.79 1.56
CA LEU A 94 -6.92 4.49 1.05
C LEU A 94 -7.94 3.37 1.29
N GLN A 95 -8.74 3.42 2.35
CA GLN A 95 -9.82 2.45 2.60
C GLN A 95 -10.90 2.54 1.52
N LEU A 96 -11.28 3.77 1.13
CA LEU A 96 -12.23 3.98 0.03
C LEU A 96 -11.72 3.40 -1.30
N CYS A 97 -10.39 3.34 -1.50
CA CYS A 97 -9.80 2.71 -2.69
C CYS A 97 -9.98 1.18 -2.70
N ALA A 98 -10.05 0.57 -1.52
CA ALA A 98 -10.08 -0.87 -1.38
C ALA A 98 -11.50 -1.47 -1.41
N ASP A 99 -12.51 -0.64 -1.15
CA ASP A 99 -13.91 -1.08 -1.09
C ASP A 99 -14.67 -0.81 -2.41
N SER A 100 -14.02 -0.19 -3.40
CA SER A 100 -14.56 -0.04 -4.76
C SER A 100 -13.45 -0.20 -5.81
N PRO A 101 -13.25 -1.42 -6.37
CA PRO A 101 -12.51 -1.60 -7.61
C PRO A 101 -13.37 -1.22 -8.84
N ALA A 102 -14.26 -0.23 -8.70
CA ALA A 102 -15.02 0.29 -9.83
C ALA A 102 -14.11 1.21 -10.63
N VAL A 103 -13.49 0.63 -11.66
CA VAL A 103 -12.91 1.36 -12.78
C VAL A 103 -14.04 2.18 -13.40
N THR A 104 -13.99 3.49 -13.19
CA THR A 104 -14.64 4.46 -14.07
C THR A 104 -13.58 5.50 -14.41
N VAL A 105 -12.73 5.16 -15.38
CA VAL A 105 -12.22 6.08 -16.41
C VAL A 105 -11.89 5.25 -17.63
#